data_AF-A0A351KR30-F1
#
_entry.id   AF-A0A351KR30-F1
#
_cell.length_a   1.000
_cell.length_b   1.000
_cell.length_c   1.000
_cell.angle_alpha   90.00
_cell.angle_beta   90.00
_cell.angle_gamma   90.00
#
_symmetry.space_group_name_H-M   'P 1'
#
loop_
_entity.id
_entity.type
_entity.pdbx_description
1 polymer ?
#
loop_
_entity_poly.entity_id
_entity_poly.type
_entity_poly.pdbx_seq_one_letter_code
_entity_poly.pdbx_strand_id
1 'polypeptide(L)'
;IKPIAGADVLITHPEELQNPYPMTLFVQDAQGYRTLSRLLSKAFRENQHQGQPQIRAEWLEQENEGLIALSGPRQGQIARQVIAGNLPEAQRIAAHWQSVFGDRFYLEIQRTRRAQEETWIAGAVEISSSLGIPLVATNDVRFLESSEFEAHEARVCIHQGRVLDDPRRPKDYTEEQYLKSEAAMAELFADLPEALANTVGIAIRCNLKLTLGQNFLPQFPIPDGLTVAEYFAKVSREGLDERLAKRPPVGSGSLEENTQSYRERLELEVGVINQMDFPGYFLIVADFIQWAKSQGIPVGPGRGSGAGSLVAYALKITDLDPI
;
A
#
# COMPACT_ATOMS: atom_id res chain seq x y z
N ILE A 1 -10.17 -10.97 -12.44
CA ILE A 1 -10.32 -9.57 -11.99
C ILE A 1 -8.97 -8.87 -12.11
N LYS A 2 -8.90 -7.72 -12.77
CA LYS A 2 -7.70 -6.88 -12.78
C LYS A 2 -7.75 -5.94 -11.57
N PRO A 3 -6.75 -5.96 -10.65
CA PRO A 3 -6.74 -5.02 -9.54
C PRO A 3 -6.44 -3.60 -10.05
N ILE A 4 -7.15 -2.60 -9.53
CA ILE A 4 -6.88 -1.18 -9.74
C ILE A 4 -6.45 -0.62 -8.39
N ALA A 5 -5.23 -0.11 -8.31
CA ALA A 5 -4.73 0.52 -7.10
C ALA A 5 -5.20 1.97 -7.02
N GLY A 6 -5.53 2.43 -5.81
CA GLY A 6 -5.93 3.80 -5.55
C GLY A 6 -6.16 4.03 -4.06
N ALA A 7 -6.50 5.26 -3.70
CA ALA A 7 -6.85 5.63 -2.34
C ALA A 7 -7.84 6.80 -2.34
N ASP A 8 -8.79 6.77 -1.40
CA ASP A 8 -9.51 7.97 -0.98
C ASP A 8 -8.59 8.78 -0.07
N VAL A 9 -8.37 10.04 -0.41
CA VAL A 9 -7.49 10.96 0.33
C VAL A 9 -8.27 12.19 0.78
N LEU A 10 -7.85 12.77 1.89
CA LEU A 10 -8.34 14.05 2.35
C LEU A 10 -7.39 15.15 1.87
N ILE A 11 -7.93 16.14 1.15
CA ILE A 11 -7.18 17.31 0.74
C ILE A 11 -7.40 18.42 1.77
N THR A 12 -6.30 19.04 2.19
CA THR A 12 -6.33 20.16 3.14
C THR A 12 -7.05 21.34 2.50
N HIS A 13 -8.06 21.87 3.18
CA HIS A 13 -8.69 23.11 2.73
C HIS A 13 -7.77 24.30 3.06
N PRO A 14 -7.46 25.19 2.10
CA PRO A 14 -6.50 26.28 2.32
C PRO A 14 -6.90 27.22 3.46
N GLU A 15 -8.21 27.47 3.59
CA GLU A 15 -8.77 28.44 4.54
C GLU A 15 -9.39 27.78 5.78
N GLU A 16 -9.66 26.47 5.73
CA GLU A 16 -10.40 25.74 6.77
C GLU A 16 -9.72 24.41 7.09
N LEU A 17 -8.58 24.45 7.79
CA LEU A 17 -7.78 23.25 8.10
C LEU A 17 -8.56 22.12 8.81
N GLN A 18 -9.66 22.45 9.49
CA GLN A 18 -10.53 21.49 10.17
C GLN A 18 -11.59 20.86 9.25
N ASN A 19 -11.70 21.33 8.01
CA ASN A 19 -12.73 20.92 7.06
C ASN A 19 -12.11 20.45 5.73
N PRO A 20 -11.30 19.38 5.74
CA PRO A 20 -10.77 18.82 4.50
C PRO A 20 -11.90 18.29 3.60
N TYR A 21 -11.56 18.06 2.34
CA TYR A 21 -12.47 17.45 1.37
C TYR A 21 -11.87 16.19 0.76
N PRO A 22 -12.69 15.17 0.46
CA PRO A 22 -12.21 13.94 -0.14
C PRO A 22 -11.89 14.14 -1.63
N MET A 23 -10.91 13.38 -2.10
CA MET A 23 -10.58 13.15 -3.50
C MET A 23 -10.18 11.68 -3.65
N THR A 24 -10.56 11.03 -4.73
CA THR A 24 -10.13 9.64 -5.00
C THR A 24 -9.02 9.66 -6.04
N LEU A 25 -7.90 9.02 -5.73
CA LEU A 25 -6.74 8.94 -6.62
C LEU A 25 -6.53 7.50 -7.06
N PHE A 26 -6.59 7.24 -8.36
CA PHE A 26 -6.21 5.96 -8.98
C PHE A 26 -4.79 6.00 -9.54
N VAL A 27 -4.14 4.84 -9.53
CA VAL A 27 -2.79 4.63 -10.02
C VAL A 27 -2.84 4.09 -11.45
N GLN A 28 -2.26 4.83 -12.40
CA GLN A 28 -2.17 4.42 -13.80
C GLN A 28 -1.07 3.38 -14.02
N ASP A 29 0.07 3.53 -13.33
CA ASP A 29 1.28 2.75 -13.57
C ASP A 29 2.21 2.70 -12.35
N ALA A 30 3.43 2.18 -12.52
CA ALA A 30 4.42 2.11 -11.46
C ALA A 30 4.89 3.49 -10.96
N GLN A 31 4.87 4.53 -11.80
CA GLN A 31 5.21 5.89 -11.39
C GLN A 31 4.10 6.45 -10.49
N GLY A 32 2.83 6.31 -10.92
CA GLY A 32 1.66 6.67 -10.11
C GLY A 32 1.65 5.98 -8.75
N TYR A 33 2.05 4.69 -8.68
CA TYR A 33 2.12 3.96 -7.42
C TYR A 33 3.13 4.58 -6.45
N ARG A 34 4.30 4.99 -6.94
CA ARG A 34 5.34 5.66 -6.15
C ARG A 34 4.91 7.07 -5.74
N THR A 35 4.27 7.81 -6.64
CA THR A 35 3.69 9.12 -6.38
C THR A 35 2.67 9.04 -5.24
N LEU A 36 1.66 8.18 -5.37
CA LEU A 36 0.62 8.02 -4.35
C LEU A 36 1.22 7.57 -3.01
N SER A 37 2.14 6.60 -3.03
CA SER A 37 2.80 6.10 -1.82
C SER A 37 3.59 7.18 -1.09
N ARG A 38 4.28 8.06 -1.82
CA ARG A 38 5.02 9.20 -1.26
C ARG A 38 4.09 10.25 -0.68
N LEU A 39 3.02 10.60 -1.40
CA LEU A 39 2.01 11.56 -0.93
C LEU A 39 1.33 11.08 0.36
N LEU A 40 0.91 9.81 0.41
CA LEU A 40 0.32 9.20 1.60
C LEU A 40 1.32 9.21 2.77
N SER A 41 2.56 8.77 2.53
CA SER A 41 3.61 8.77 3.56
C SER A 41 3.91 10.17 4.08
N LYS A 42 3.95 11.17 3.19
CA LYS A 42 4.17 12.57 3.53
C LYS A 42 3.02 13.15 4.35
N ALA A 43 1.76 12.85 3.98
CA ALA A 43 0.60 13.27 4.75
C ALA A 43 0.61 12.72 6.19
N PHE A 44 0.91 11.42 6.34
CA PHE A 44 1.08 10.81 7.67
C PHE A 44 2.28 11.38 8.44
N ARG A 45 3.36 11.79 7.79
CA ARG A 45 4.55 12.30 8.50
C ARG A 45 4.47 13.78 8.85
N GLU A 46 3.87 14.59 7.98
CA GLU A 46 4.06 16.05 8.00
C GLU A 46 2.76 16.84 8.16
N ASN A 47 1.60 16.26 7.87
CA ASN A 47 0.34 17.01 7.82
C ASN A 47 -0.85 16.19 8.31
N GLN A 48 -0.90 15.98 9.62
CA GLN A 48 -2.02 15.36 10.31
C GLN A 48 -2.81 16.40 11.11
N HIS A 49 -4.13 16.36 10.99
CA HIS A 49 -5.04 17.13 11.85
C HIS A 49 -5.97 16.16 12.58
N GLN A 50 -5.96 16.19 13.91
CA GLN A 50 -6.74 15.25 14.75
C GLN A 50 -6.51 13.77 14.39
N GLY A 51 -5.28 13.40 14.03
CA GLY A 51 -4.92 12.04 13.63
C GLY A 51 -5.36 11.64 12.21
N GLN A 52 -5.96 12.57 11.45
CA GLN A 52 -6.30 12.34 10.05
C GLN A 52 -5.20 12.93 9.15
N PRO A 53 -4.51 12.11 8.34
CA PRO A 53 -3.55 12.61 7.37
C PRO A 53 -4.27 13.35 6.26
N GLN A 54 -3.77 14.53 5.91
CA GLN A 54 -4.30 15.34 4.81
C GLN A 54 -3.19 15.66 3.82
N ILE A 55 -3.45 15.45 2.53
CA ILE A 55 -2.58 15.90 1.45
C ILE A 55 -2.84 17.38 1.23
N ARG A 56 -1.80 18.20 1.14
CA ARG A 56 -1.98 19.61 0.79
C ARG A 56 -2.14 19.75 -0.72
N ALA A 57 -2.98 20.69 -1.16
CA ALA A 57 -3.25 20.88 -2.59
C ALA A 57 -1.95 21.15 -3.38
N GLU A 58 -1.04 21.94 -2.81
CA GLU A 58 0.25 22.25 -3.45
C GLU A 58 1.14 21.03 -3.68
N TRP A 59 0.96 19.94 -2.91
CA TRP A 59 1.71 18.71 -3.14
C TRP A 59 1.23 17.97 -4.38
N LEU A 60 -0.08 17.98 -4.65
CA LEU A 60 -0.65 17.41 -5.87
C LEU A 60 -0.33 18.27 -7.09
N GLU A 61 -0.34 19.60 -6.94
CA GLU A 61 0.10 20.51 -8.00
C GLU A 61 1.55 20.24 -8.43
N GLN A 62 2.42 19.94 -7.47
CA GLN A 62 3.84 19.65 -7.72
C GLN A 62 4.09 18.20 -8.17
N GLU A 63 3.27 17.25 -7.72
CA GLU A 63 3.54 15.82 -7.87
C GLU A 63 2.24 15.01 -8.06
N ASN A 64 1.83 14.85 -9.31
CA ASN A 64 0.63 14.08 -9.68
C ASN A 64 0.86 13.07 -10.82
N GLU A 65 2.11 12.85 -11.23
CA GLU A 65 2.44 11.96 -12.35
C GLU A 65 1.90 10.53 -12.14
N GLY A 66 1.26 9.98 -13.18
CA GLY A 66 0.71 8.63 -13.17
C GLY A 66 -0.56 8.46 -12.32
N LEU A 67 -1.18 9.55 -11.86
CA LEU A 67 -2.44 9.53 -11.11
C LEU A 67 -3.64 9.95 -11.94
N ILE A 68 -4.78 9.30 -11.73
CA ILE A 68 -6.10 9.78 -12.15
C ILE A 68 -6.86 10.24 -10.91
N ALA A 69 -7.46 11.42 -10.97
CA ALA A 69 -8.20 12.01 -9.87
C ALA A 69 -9.70 12.07 -10.18
N LEU A 70 -10.49 11.62 -9.20
CA LEU A 70 -11.92 11.89 -9.14
C LEU A 70 -12.15 13.05 -8.18
N SER A 71 -13.02 13.99 -8.52
CA SER A 71 -13.28 15.23 -7.76
C SER A 71 -13.69 15.05 -6.29
N GLY A 72 -13.98 13.80 -5.89
CA GLY A 72 -14.78 13.49 -4.73
C GLY A 72 -16.27 13.63 -5.07
N PRO A 73 -17.14 12.93 -4.33
CA PRO A 73 -18.58 12.97 -4.56
C PRO A 73 -19.18 14.26 -3.94
N ARG A 74 -20.39 14.20 -3.39
CA ARG A 74 -21.08 15.37 -2.81
C ARG A 74 -20.29 16.10 -1.70
N GLN A 75 -19.32 15.43 -1.07
CA GLN A 75 -18.46 15.99 -0.02
C GLN A 75 -17.22 16.70 -0.59
N GLY A 76 -16.90 16.54 -1.88
CA GLY A 76 -15.77 17.18 -2.55
C GLY A 76 -15.89 18.70 -2.60
N GLN A 77 -14.77 19.39 -2.81
CA GLN A 77 -14.72 20.86 -2.79
C GLN A 77 -15.65 21.51 -3.83
N ILE A 78 -15.67 20.96 -5.05
CA ILE A 78 -16.49 21.45 -6.16
C ILE A 78 -17.98 21.27 -5.84
N ALA A 79 -18.35 20.08 -5.35
CA ALA A 79 -19.73 19.77 -5.01
C ALA A 79 -20.28 20.66 -3.90
N ARG A 80 -19.47 20.97 -2.87
CA ARG A 80 -19.87 21.90 -1.81
C ARG A 80 -20.25 23.28 -2.34
N GLN A 81 -19.53 23.81 -3.33
CA GLN A 81 -19.84 25.11 -3.94
C GLN A 81 -21.12 25.05 -4.77
N VAL A 82 -21.35 23.97 -5.53
CA VAL A 82 -22.61 23.75 -6.25
C VAL A 82 -23.79 23.71 -5.28
N ILE A 83 -23.68 22.92 -4.20
CA ILE A 83 -24.74 22.78 -3.20
C ILE A 83 -25.02 24.10 -2.48
N ALA A 84 -23.99 24.95 -2.29
CA ALA A 84 -24.14 26.30 -1.75
C ALA A 84 -24.69 27.33 -2.76
N GLY A 85 -24.95 26.93 -4.01
CA GLY A 85 -25.46 27.81 -5.06
C GLY A 85 -24.40 28.69 -5.75
N ASN A 86 -23.12 28.40 -5.54
CA ASN A 86 -22.00 29.17 -6.10
C ASN A 86 -21.33 28.43 -7.28
N LEU A 87 -22.08 28.27 -8.36
CA LEU A 87 -21.60 27.60 -9.57
C LEU A 87 -20.34 28.26 -10.20
N PRO A 88 -20.21 29.60 -10.26
CA PRO A 88 -19.00 30.22 -10.82
C PRO A 88 -17.73 29.81 -10.08
N GLU A 89 -17.78 29.73 -8.75
CA GLU A 89 -16.65 29.26 -7.94
C GLU A 89 -16.40 27.77 -8.13
N ALA A 90 -17.46 26.95 -8.21
CA ALA A 90 -17.33 25.53 -8.52
C ALA A 90 -16.61 25.30 -9.87
N GLN A 91 -16.96 26.06 -10.91
CA GLN A 91 -16.28 26.03 -12.21
C GLN A 91 -14.82 26.47 -12.11
N ARG A 92 -14.51 27.51 -11.33
CA ARG A 92 -13.12 27.96 -11.10
C ARG A 92 -12.27 26.85 -10.46
N ILE A 93 -12.79 26.19 -9.43
CA ILE A 93 -12.10 25.09 -8.74
C ILE A 93 -11.95 23.88 -9.66
N ALA A 94 -12.99 23.54 -10.43
CA ALA A 94 -12.94 22.44 -11.40
C ALA A 94 -11.89 22.70 -12.49
N ALA A 95 -11.83 23.92 -13.04
CA ALA A 95 -10.82 24.32 -14.02
C ALA A 95 -9.39 24.26 -13.45
N HIS A 96 -9.21 24.64 -12.19
CA HIS A 96 -7.92 24.50 -11.51
C HIS A 96 -7.48 23.03 -11.44
N TRP A 97 -8.32 22.12 -10.93
CA TRP A 97 -7.95 20.69 -10.86
C TRP A 97 -7.79 20.04 -12.25
N GLN A 98 -8.58 20.46 -13.23
CA GLN A 98 -8.37 20.08 -14.63
C GLN A 98 -7.01 20.55 -15.15
N SER A 99 -6.53 21.74 -14.77
CA SER A 99 -5.19 22.21 -15.16
C SER A 99 -4.05 21.39 -14.53
N VAL A 100 -4.28 20.86 -13.31
CA VAL A 100 -3.29 20.05 -12.59
C VAL A 100 -3.18 18.64 -13.17
N PHE A 101 -4.32 17.99 -13.44
CA PHE A 101 -4.35 16.59 -13.87
C PHE A 101 -4.52 16.41 -15.39
N GLY A 102 -4.92 17.46 -16.11
CA GLY A 102 -5.22 17.40 -17.55
C GLY A 102 -6.43 16.49 -17.84
N ASP A 103 -6.23 15.55 -18.77
CA ASP A 103 -7.21 14.53 -19.17
C ASP A 103 -7.38 13.40 -18.13
N ARG A 104 -6.77 13.53 -16.96
CA ARG A 104 -6.82 12.58 -15.84
C ARG A 104 -7.71 13.06 -14.69
N PHE A 105 -8.48 14.12 -14.88
CA PHE A 105 -9.46 14.61 -13.91
C PHE A 105 -10.89 14.27 -14.34
N TYR A 106 -11.68 13.76 -13.41
CA TYR A 106 -13.07 13.40 -13.64
C TYR A 106 -13.97 13.97 -12.54
N LEU A 107 -15.17 14.41 -12.90
CA LEU A 107 -16.21 14.76 -11.93
C LEU A 107 -16.93 13.48 -11.48
N GLU A 108 -16.83 13.18 -10.19
CA GLU A 108 -17.42 11.98 -9.61
C GLU A 108 -18.89 12.18 -9.28
N ILE A 109 -19.75 11.30 -9.79
CA ILE A 109 -21.19 11.31 -9.50
C ILE A 109 -21.64 9.97 -8.88
N GLN A 110 -22.56 10.05 -7.93
CA GLN A 110 -23.05 8.92 -7.13
C GLN A 110 -24.55 9.03 -6.92
N ARG A 111 -25.26 7.90 -6.99
CA ARG A 111 -26.70 7.79 -6.70
C ARG A 111 -26.93 6.71 -5.64
N THR A 112 -26.71 7.09 -4.38
CA THR A 112 -26.84 6.22 -3.21
C THR A 112 -27.98 6.66 -2.29
N ARG A 113 -28.90 7.49 -2.80
CA ARG A 113 -30.05 8.05 -2.06
C ARG A 113 -29.64 8.91 -0.87
N ARG A 114 -28.46 9.54 -0.92
CA ARG A 114 -28.04 10.50 0.10
C ARG A 114 -28.47 11.91 -0.30
N ALA A 115 -28.65 12.76 0.70
CA ALA A 115 -29.05 14.15 0.49
C ALA A 115 -28.06 14.89 -0.43
N GLN A 116 -28.59 15.77 -1.28
CA GLN A 116 -27.84 16.64 -2.20
C GLN A 116 -27.09 15.93 -3.35
N GLU A 117 -27.24 14.61 -3.54
CA GLU A 117 -26.62 13.91 -4.67
C GLU A 117 -27.15 14.42 -6.02
N GLU A 118 -28.47 14.54 -6.22
CA GLU A 118 -29.04 15.04 -7.48
C GLU A 118 -28.73 16.53 -7.73
N THR A 119 -28.66 17.35 -6.67
CA THR A 119 -28.19 18.75 -6.78
C THR A 119 -26.76 18.78 -7.31
N TRP A 120 -25.89 17.93 -6.78
CA TRP A 120 -24.51 17.81 -7.26
C TRP A 120 -24.45 17.28 -8.69
N ILE A 121 -25.19 16.23 -9.04
CA ILE A 121 -25.21 15.65 -10.39
C ILE A 121 -25.60 16.70 -11.43
N ALA A 122 -26.65 17.49 -11.18
CA ALA A 122 -27.07 18.55 -12.08
C ALA A 122 -25.95 19.59 -12.31
N GLY A 123 -25.29 20.04 -11.24
CA GLY A 123 -24.16 20.97 -11.36
C GLY A 123 -22.93 20.34 -12.02
N ALA A 124 -22.65 19.07 -11.76
CA ALA A 124 -21.55 18.36 -12.41
C ALA A 124 -21.76 18.25 -13.92
N VAL A 125 -22.99 17.99 -14.38
CA VAL A 125 -23.36 17.98 -15.81
C VAL A 125 -23.16 19.35 -16.44
N GLU A 126 -23.53 20.43 -15.75
CA GLU A 126 -23.33 21.81 -16.22
C GLU A 126 -21.84 22.18 -16.31
N ILE A 127 -21.04 21.83 -15.31
CA ILE A 127 -19.58 22.03 -15.30
C ILE A 127 -18.91 21.20 -16.41
N SER A 128 -19.31 19.93 -16.55
CA SER A 128 -18.84 19.03 -17.62
C SER A 128 -19.10 19.64 -18.99
N SER A 129 -20.32 20.12 -19.24
CA SER A 129 -20.71 20.75 -20.51
C SER A 129 -19.92 22.03 -20.80
N SER A 130 -19.57 22.80 -19.75
CA SER A 130 -18.89 24.09 -19.88
C SER A 130 -17.36 23.96 -20.05
N LEU A 131 -16.74 23.00 -19.34
CA LEU A 131 -15.28 22.86 -19.26
C LEU A 131 -14.74 21.62 -19.99
N GLY A 132 -15.63 20.75 -20.49
CA GLY A 132 -15.27 19.48 -21.12
C GLY A 132 -14.65 18.46 -20.15
N ILE A 133 -14.89 18.59 -18.84
CA ILE A 133 -14.39 17.63 -17.84
C ILE A 133 -15.31 16.41 -17.83
N PRO A 134 -14.79 15.19 -18.06
CA PRO A 134 -15.62 13.99 -18.11
C PRO A 134 -16.25 13.65 -16.76
N LEU A 135 -17.49 13.16 -16.81
CA LEU A 135 -18.19 12.57 -15.65
C LEU A 135 -17.74 11.12 -15.43
N VAL A 136 -17.77 10.64 -14.20
CA VAL A 136 -17.64 9.21 -13.91
C VAL A 136 -18.59 8.79 -12.79
N ALA A 137 -19.29 7.69 -13.01
CA ALA A 137 -20.22 7.13 -12.03
C ALA A 137 -19.49 6.17 -11.07
N THR A 138 -19.70 6.34 -9.77
CA THR A 138 -19.28 5.40 -8.72
C THR A 138 -20.45 5.10 -7.79
N ASN A 139 -20.30 4.11 -6.89
CA ASN A 139 -21.35 3.73 -5.93
C ASN A 139 -20.90 3.81 -4.46
N ASP A 140 -19.74 4.44 -4.19
CA ASP A 140 -19.20 4.62 -2.82
C ASP A 140 -19.28 3.33 -1.98
N VAL A 141 -18.86 2.21 -2.55
CA VAL A 141 -19.13 0.87 -2.00
C VAL A 141 -18.46 0.71 -0.62
N ARG A 142 -19.23 0.23 0.36
CA ARG A 142 -18.77 -0.03 1.74
C ARG A 142 -19.01 -1.46 2.21
N PHE A 143 -19.83 -2.22 1.49
CA PHE A 143 -20.16 -3.62 1.77
C PHE A 143 -20.52 -4.34 0.45
N LEU A 144 -20.58 -5.67 0.45
CA LEU A 144 -20.78 -6.46 -0.76
C LEU A 144 -22.25 -6.55 -1.14
N GLU A 145 -23.11 -6.88 -0.18
CA GLU A 145 -24.55 -7.08 -0.38
C GLU A 145 -25.37 -6.06 0.40
N SER A 146 -26.54 -5.66 -0.10
CA SER A 146 -27.39 -4.67 0.57
C SER A 146 -27.84 -5.10 1.97
N SER A 147 -27.96 -6.41 2.20
CA SER A 147 -28.28 -7.03 3.50
C SER A 147 -27.22 -6.77 4.58
N GLU A 148 -26.00 -6.40 4.20
CA GLU A 148 -24.88 -6.15 5.12
C GLU A 148 -24.87 -4.72 5.69
N PHE A 149 -25.82 -3.86 5.29
CA PHE A 149 -25.89 -2.47 5.74
C PHE A 149 -25.92 -2.33 7.27
N GLU A 150 -26.75 -3.12 7.97
CA GLU A 150 -26.83 -3.07 9.44
C GLU A 150 -25.53 -3.50 10.12
N ALA A 151 -24.82 -4.47 9.53
CA ALA A 151 -23.50 -4.89 10.01
C ALA A 151 -22.46 -3.76 9.81
N HIS A 152 -22.53 -3.07 8.67
CA HIS A 152 -21.69 -1.89 8.42
C HIS A 152 -21.98 -0.75 9.41
N GLU A 153 -23.26 -0.45 9.68
CA GLU A 153 -23.66 0.56 10.66
C GLU A 153 -23.14 0.24 12.07
N ALA A 154 -23.23 -1.03 12.49
CA ALA A 154 -22.64 -1.48 13.76
C ALA A 154 -21.11 -1.28 13.78
N ARG A 155 -20.41 -1.63 12.70
CA ARG A 155 -18.95 -1.44 12.57
C ARG A 155 -18.57 0.04 12.68
N VAL A 156 -19.32 0.94 12.04
CA VAL A 156 -19.08 2.39 12.10
C VAL A 156 -19.31 2.91 13.53
N CYS A 157 -20.38 2.47 14.19
CA CYS A 157 -20.67 2.85 15.58
C CYS A 157 -19.55 2.43 16.55
N ILE A 158 -19.00 1.21 16.39
CA ILE A 158 -17.85 0.73 17.17
C ILE A 158 -16.65 1.66 16.97
N HIS A 159 -16.33 2.01 15.73
CA HIS A 159 -15.21 2.91 15.43
C HIS A 159 -15.41 4.31 16.03
N GLN A 160 -16.63 4.84 15.96
CA GLN A 160 -16.97 6.17 16.49
C GLN A 160 -17.20 6.20 18.00
N GLY A 161 -17.21 5.05 18.68
CA GLY A 161 -17.53 4.95 20.11
C GLY A 161 -18.98 5.35 20.43
N ARG A 162 -19.93 5.05 19.53
CA ARG A 162 -21.36 5.37 19.68
C ARG A 162 -22.20 4.10 19.78
N VAL A 163 -23.40 4.22 20.35
CA VAL A 163 -24.38 3.14 20.40
C VAL A 163 -25.28 3.21 19.17
N LEU A 164 -25.65 2.06 18.62
CA LEU A 164 -26.43 1.96 17.37
C LEU A 164 -27.83 2.61 17.48
N ASP A 165 -28.42 2.59 18.68
CA ASP A 165 -29.74 3.15 18.98
C ASP A 165 -29.73 4.65 19.31
N ASP A 166 -28.56 5.31 19.40
CA ASP A 166 -28.47 6.75 19.67
C ASP A 166 -29.08 7.54 18.49
N PRO A 167 -30.22 8.24 18.67
CA PRO A 167 -30.86 8.96 17.58
C PRO A 167 -30.03 10.15 17.07
N ARG A 168 -29.00 10.58 17.81
CA ARG A 168 -28.10 11.69 17.44
C ARG A 168 -26.86 11.22 16.70
N ARG A 169 -26.67 9.91 16.51
CA ARG A 169 -25.50 9.41 15.79
C ARG A 169 -25.54 9.88 14.33
N PRO A 170 -24.38 10.17 13.71
CA PRO A 170 -24.31 10.40 12.28
C PRO A 170 -24.85 9.19 11.52
N LYS A 171 -25.63 9.45 10.46
CA LYS A 171 -26.12 8.46 9.50
C LYS A 171 -25.56 8.80 8.13
N ASP A 172 -24.26 8.58 7.99
CA ASP A 172 -23.49 9.01 6.82
C ASP A 172 -23.67 8.07 5.61
N TYR A 173 -24.21 6.88 5.85
CA TYR A 173 -24.32 5.78 4.89
C TYR A 173 -25.77 5.37 4.63
N THR A 174 -25.98 4.69 3.50
CA THR A 174 -27.27 4.09 3.11
C THR A 174 -27.08 2.65 2.67
N GLU A 175 -28.16 1.89 2.67
CA GLU A 175 -28.25 0.52 2.13
C GLU A 175 -27.88 0.39 0.64
N GLU A 176 -27.82 1.51 -0.09
CA GLU A 176 -27.46 1.55 -1.51
C GLU A 176 -25.95 1.45 -1.79
N GLN A 177 -25.11 1.51 -0.75
CA GLN A 177 -23.63 1.47 -0.86
C GLN A 177 -23.05 0.04 -0.92
N TYR A 178 -23.81 -0.90 -1.49
CA TYR A 178 -23.34 -2.26 -1.77
C TYR A 178 -22.67 -2.37 -3.15
N LEU A 179 -22.06 -3.50 -3.47
CA LEU A 179 -21.49 -3.76 -4.78
C LEU A 179 -22.59 -4.08 -5.80
N LYS A 180 -23.20 -3.04 -6.37
CA LYS A 180 -24.22 -3.15 -7.43
C LYS A 180 -23.71 -3.94 -8.63
N SER A 181 -24.62 -4.69 -9.26
CA SER A 181 -24.34 -5.35 -10.54
C SER A 181 -24.21 -4.32 -11.67
N GLU A 182 -23.58 -4.73 -12.78
CA GLU A 182 -23.46 -3.90 -13.98
C GLU A 182 -24.83 -3.44 -14.49
N ALA A 183 -25.82 -4.33 -14.52
CA ALA A 183 -27.18 -4.02 -14.95
C ALA A 183 -27.87 -2.99 -14.04
N ALA A 184 -27.71 -3.11 -12.72
CA ALA A 184 -28.27 -2.15 -11.77
C ALA A 184 -27.61 -0.76 -11.92
N MET A 185 -26.29 -0.70 -12.13
CA MET A 185 -25.60 0.57 -12.41
C MET A 185 -26.01 1.17 -13.75
N ALA A 186 -26.22 0.33 -14.78
CA ALA A 186 -26.69 0.76 -16.10
C ALA A 186 -28.09 1.36 -16.06
N GLU A 187 -29.02 0.74 -15.33
CA GLU A 187 -30.36 1.28 -15.11
C GLU A 187 -30.30 2.60 -14.31
N LEU A 188 -29.47 2.63 -13.26
CA LEU A 188 -29.34 3.78 -12.36
C LEU A 188 -28.79 5.03 -13.05
N PHE A 189 -27.93 4.88 -14.06
CA PHE A 189 -27.31 5.98 -14.83
C PHE A 189 -27.69 5.93 -16.32
N ALA A 190 -28.89 5.43 -16.65
CA ALA A 190 -29.35 5.31 -18.03
C ALA A 190 -29.45 6.67 -18.76
N ASP A 191 -29.60 7.76 -18.01
CA ASP A 191 -29.59 9.15 -18.47
C ASP A 191 -28.17 9.72 -18.71
N LEU A 192 -27.12 9.09 -18.16
CA LEU A 192 -25.72 9.51 -18.25
C LEU A 192 -24.80 8.31 -18.59
N PRO A 193 -25.01 7.62 -19.74
CA PRO A 193 -24.26 6.42 -20.10
C PRO A 193 -22.75 6.66 -20.24
N GLU A 194 -22.33 7.88 -20.59
CA GLU A 194 -20.91 8.27 -20.67
C GLU A 194 -20.21 8.19 -19.31
N ALA A 195 -20.91 8.44 -18.21
CA ALA A 195 -20.35 8.35 -16.87
C ALA A 195 -19.97 6.89 -16.53
N LEU A 196 -20.72 5.92 -17.03
CA LEU A 196 -20.41 4.49 -16.92
C LEU A 196 -19.29 4.09 -17.88
N ALA A 197 -19.31 4.57 -19.14
CA ALA A 197 -18.26 4.29 -20.11
C ALA A 197 -16.88 4.76 -19.63
N ASN A 198 -16.83 5.91 -18.94
CA ASN A 198 -15.59 6.43 -18.35
C ASN A 198 -15.04 5.54 -17.22
N THR A 199 -15.85 4.75 -16.52
CA THR A 199 -15.34 3.76 -15.54
C THR A 199 -14.46 2.71 -16.23
N VAL A 200 -14.89 2.23 -17.39
CA VAL A 200 -14.12 1.28 -18.22
C VAL A 200 -12.88 1.95 -18.79
N GLY A 201 -13.00 3.21 -19.25
CA GLY A 201 -11.87 4.01 -19.72
C GLY A 201 -10.78 4.18 -18.67
N ILE A 202 -11.14 4.55 -17.43
CA ILE A 202 -10.22 4.63 -16.29
C ILE A 202 -9.63 3.25 -16.01
N ALA A 203 -10.45 2.21 -15.95
CA ALA A 203 -9.98 0.85 -15.70
C ALA A 203 -8.93 0.40 -16.72
N ILE A 204 -9.12 0.68 -18.02
CA ILE A 204 -8.14 0.37 -19.07
C ILE A 204 -6.83 1.13 -18.86
N ARG A 205 -6.89 2.40 -18.45
CA ARG A 205 -5.71 3.26 -18.20
C ARG A 205 -4.90 2.85 -16.95
N CYS A 206 -5.48 2.08 -16.03
CA CYS A 206 -4.82 1.63 -14.81
C CYS A 206 -4.20 0.23 -14.96
N ASN A 207 -2.87 0.15 -14.97
CA ASN A 207 -2.09 -1.08 -15.11
C ASN A 207 -0.85 -1.06 -14.21
N LEU A 208 -1.00 -1.58 -12.98
CA LEU A 208 0.11 -1.72 -12.04
C LEU A 208 0.64 -3.15 -12.04
N LYS A 209 1.94 -3.32 -12.33
CA LYS A 209 2.65 -4.59 -12.18
C LYS A 209 3.44 -4.57 -10.89
N LEU A 210 3.06 -5.45 -9.95
CA LEU A 210 3.81 -5.69 -8.71
C LEU A 210 4.61 -6.98 -8.84
N THR A 211 5.89 -6.93 -8.52
CA THR A 211 6.72 -8.13 -8.39
C THR A 211 6.52 -8.69 -6.99
N LEU A 212 5.87 -9.84 -6.89
CA LEU A 212 5.62 -10.55 -5.65
C LEU A 212 6.55 -11.77 -5.55
N GLY A 213 6.91 -12.16 -4.32
CA GLY A 213 7.71 -13.37 -4.08
C GLY A 213 9.20 -13.25 -4.43
N GLN A 214 9.69 -12.04 -4.76
CA GLN A 214 11.12 -11.74 -4.91
C GLN A 214 11.58 -10.87 -3.75
N ASN A 215 12.77 -11.16 -3.22
CA ASN A 215 13.37 -10.40 -2.14
C ASN A 215 14.24 -9.28 -2.72
N PHE A 216 14.01 -8.04 -2.27
CA PHE A 216 14.87 -6.90 -2.55
C PHE A 216 15.73 -6.65 -1.32
N LEU A 217 16.86 -7.36 -1.23
CA LEU A 217 17.76 -7.30 -0.08
C LEU A 217 18.64 -6.04 -0.15
N PRO A 218 18.93 -5.39 1.00
CA PRO A 218 19.92 -4.33 1.03
C PRO A 218 21.32 -4.90 0.73
N GLN A 219 22.21 -4.05 0.22
CA GLN A 219 23.59 -4.45 0.01
C GLN A 219 24.31 -4.58 1.35
N PHE A 220 24.90 -5.76 1.60
CA PHE A 220 25.74 -5.97 2.77
C PHE A 220 27.15 -5.41 2.50
N PRO A 221 27.75 -4.62 3.42
CA PRO A 221 29.10 -4.10 3.23
C PRO A 221 30.11 -5.26 3.23
N ILE A 222 30.90 -5.37 2.17
CA ILE A 222 31.96 -6.39 2.03
C ILE A 222 33.31 -5.72 1.77
N PRO A 223 34.44 -6.38 2.10
CA PRO A 223 35.77 -5.89 1.75
C PRO A 223 35.95 -5.73 0.24
N ASP A 224 36.74 -4.73 -0.16
CA ASP A 224 37.09 -4.50 -1.57
C ASP A 224 37.77 -5.73 -2.19
N GLY A 225 37.42 -6.02 -3.45
CA GLY A 225 38.02 -7.10 -4.23
C GLY A 225 37.36 -8.48 -4.05
N LEU A 226 36.30 -8.58 -3.26
CA LEU A 226 35.47 -9.79 -3.15
C LEU A 226 34.06 -9.53 -3.66
N THR A 227 33.41 -10.58 -4.17
CA THR A 227 31.97 -10.62 -4.35
C THR A 227 31.25 -11.02 -3.05
N VAL A 228 29.95 -10.72 -2.94
CA VAL A 228 29.12 -11.12 -1.78
C VAL A 228 29.17 -12.64 -1.57
N ALA A 229 29.12 -13.41 -2.65
CA ALA A 229 29.19 -14.87 -2.61
C ALA A 229 30.54 -15.39 -2.10
N GLU A 230 31.66 -14.80 -2.54
CA GLU A 230 33.00 -15.16 -2.09
C GLU A 230 33.23 -14.77 -0.62
N TYR A 231 32.80 -13.56 -0.24
CA TYR A 231 32.89 -13.11 1.14
C TYR A 231 32.06 -14.00 2.07
N PHE A 232 30.81 -14.30 1.69
CA PHE A 232 29.93 -15.22 2.41
C PHE A 232 30.54 -16.61 2.59
N ALA A 233 31.10 -17.20 1.52
CA ALA A 233 31.77 -18.50 1.60
C ALA A 233 32.98 -18.45 2.55
N LYS A 234 33.80 -17.39 2.46
CA LYS A 234 34.95 -17.18 3.34
C LYS A 234 34.55 -17.13 4.81
N VAL A 235 33.62 -16.24 5.19
CA VAL A 235 33.22 -16.09 6.60
C VAL A 235 32.46 -17.30 7.13
N SER A 236 31.77 -18.05 6.27
CA SER A 236 31.12 -19.32 6.66
C SER A 236 32.15 -20.40 6.99
N ARG A 237 33.23 -20.51 6.21
CA ARG A 237 34.34 -21.45 6.48
C ARG A 237 35.08 -21.08 7.76
N GLU A 238 35.45 -19.81 7.90
CA GLU A 238 36.11 -19.28 9.11
C GLU A 238 35.23 -19.49 10.35
N GLY A 239 33.93 -19.21 10.25
CA GLY A 239 32.97 -19.41 11.33
C GLY A 239 32.81 -20.89 11.73
N LEU A 240 32.84 -21.82 10.76
CA LEU A 240 32.82 -23.24 11.06
C LEU A 240 34.11 -23.66 11.79
N ASP A 241 35.28 -23.22 11.32
CA ASP A 241 36.56 -23.52 11.97
C ASP A 241 36.55 -23.03 13.44
N GLU A 242 36.03 -21.83 13.71
CA GLU A 242 35.85 -21.32 15.08
C GLU A 242 34.91 -22.16 15.94
N ARG A 243 33.81 -22.65 15.36
CA ARG A 243 32.85 -23.52 16.06
C ARG A 243 33.48 -24.86 16.40
N LEU A 244 34.15 -25.49 15.43
CA LEU A 244 34.78 -26.80 15.61
C LEU A 244 35.96 -26.78 16.58
N ALA A 245 36.71 -25.67 16.64
CA ALA A 245 37.76 -25.48 17.63
C ALA A 245 37.21 -25.47 19.08
N LYS A 246 35.99 -24.98 19.29
CA LYS A 246 35.33 -24.93 20.60
C LYS A 246 34.51 -26.18 20.90
N ARG A 247 33.94 -26.81 19.87
CA ARG A 247 33.08 -27.98 19.95
C ARG A 247 33.52 -28.95 18.85
N PRO A 248 34.41 -29.91 19.17
CA PRO A 248 34.92 -30.86 18.19
C PRO A 248 33.79 -31.59 17.44
N PRO A 249 33.98 -31.91 16.15
CA PRO A 249 33.00 -32.65 15.35
C PRO A 249 32.53 -33.93 16.03
N VAL A 250 31.21 -34.17 15.99
CA VAL A 250 30.61 -35.40 16.50
C VAL A 250 30.27 -36.36 15.35
N GLY A 251 30.27 -37.67 15.62
CA GLY A 251 29.97 -38.70 14.64
C GLY A 251 30.52 -40.07 15.03
N SER A 252 30.24 -41.09 14.21
CA SER A 252 30.69 -42.47 14.44
C SER A 252 32.10 -42.77 13.91
N GLY A 253 32.67 -41.87 13.10
CA GLY A 253 34.01 -42.01 12.54
C GLY A 253 35.10 -41.40 13.42
N SER A 254 36.33 -41.40 12.90
CA SER A 254 37.45 -40.65 13.46
C SER A 254 37.21 -39.14 13.43
N LEU A 255 38.00 -38.38 14.20
CA LEU A 255 37.89 -36.92 14.24
C LEU A 255 38.09 -36.30 12.85
N GLU A 256 39.00 -36.85 12.04
CA GLU A 256 39.28 -36.38 10.69
C GLU A 256 38.10 -36.66 9.73
N GLU A 257 37.53 -37.87 9.78
CA GLU A 257 36.35 -38.24 8.99
C GLU A 257 35.13 -37.38 9.36
N ASN A 258 34.89 -37.16 10.66
CA ASN A 258 33.79 -36.30 11.12
C ASN A 258 34.03 -34.85 10.70
N THR A 259 35.26 -34.32 10.81
CA THR A 259 35.60 -32.97 10.32
C THR A 259 35.30 -32.81 8.84
N GLN A 260 35.65 -33.82 8.03
CA GLN A 260 35.39 -33.82 6.60
C GLN A 260 33.89 -33.77 6.29
N SER A 261 33.06 -34.51 7.03
CA SER A 261 31.60 -34.48 6.89
C SER A 261 31.00 -33.07 7.11
N TYR A 262 31.48 -32.34 8.11
CA TYR A 262 31.06 -30.95 8.35
C TYR A 262 31.49 -30.02 7.20
N ARG A 263 32.71 -30.16 6.69
CA ARG A 263 33.19 -29.34 5.56
C ARG A 263 32.38 -29.61 4.30
N GLU A 264 32.10 -30.87 3.96
CA GLU A 264 31.28 -31.24 2.82
C GLU A 264 29.86 -30.70 2.94
N ARG A 265 29.26 -30.81 4.13
CA ARG A 265 27.95 -30.24 4.40
C ARG A 265 27.94 -28.72 4.24
N LEU A 266 28.97 -28.03 4.72
CA LEU A 266 29.10 -26.59 4.61
C LEU A 266 29.20 -26.16 3.14
N GLU A 267 30.07 -26.78 2.35
CA GLU A 267 30.25 -26.44 0.93
C GLU A 267 28.98 -26.71 0.12
N LEU A 268 28.24 -27.78 0.42
CA LEU A 268 26.93 -28.06 -0.18
C LEU A 268 25.94 -26.92 0.10
N GLU A 269 25.80 -26.51 1.36
CA GLU A 269 24.90 -25.42 1.74
C GLU A 269 25.33 -24.08 1.14
N VAL A 270 26.62 -23.75 1.19
CA VAL A 270 27.18 -22.52 0.59
C VAL A 270 26.91 -22.48 -0.91
N GLY A 271 27.10 -23.61 -1.62
CA GLY A 271 26.81 -23.73 -3.05
C GLY A 271 25.34 -23.45 -3.37
N VAL A 272 24.41 -24.08 -2.63
CA VAL A 272 22.97 -23.87 -2.80
C VAL A 272 22.57 -22.43 -2.50
N ILE A 273 23.06 -21.84 -1.40
CA ILE A 273 22.73 -20.47 -0.98
C ILE A 273 23.22 -19.45 -2.02
N ASN A 274 24.42 -19.63 -2.56
CA ASN A 274 24.95 -18.78 -3.63
C ASN A 274 24.15 -18.94 -4.92
N GLN A 275 23.74 -20.17 -5.28
CA GLN A 275 22.91 -20.41 -6.47
C GLN A 275 21.53 -19.76 -6.36
N MET A 276 20.96 -19.71 -5.15
CA MET A 276 19.65 -19.10 -4.89
C MET A 276 19.70 -17.59 -4.65
N ASP A 277 20.89 -16.96 -4.77
CA ASP A 277 21.12 -15.53 -4.53
C ASP A 277 20.70 -15.06 -3.12
N PHE A 278 20.96 -15.90 -2.11
CA PHE A 278 20.73 -15.58 -0.70
C PHE A 278 21.97 -15.25 0.18
N PRO A 279 23.22 -15.12 -0.31
CA PRO A 279 24.36 -14.89 0.59
C PRO A 279 24.24 -13.58 1.36
N GLY A 280 23.72 -12.52 0.72
CA GLY A 280 23.48 -11.23 1.38
C GLY A 280 22.50 -11.33 2.55
N TYR A 281 21.45 -12.14 2.43
CA TYR A 281 20.49 -12.36 3.51
C TYR A 281 21.16 -13.00 4.73
N PHE A 282 21.97 -14.04 4.54
CA PHE A 282 22.68 -14.71 5.64
C PHE A 282 23.67 -13.77 6.32
N LEU A 283 24.38 -12.95 5.55
CA LEU A 283 25.32 -11.96 6.10
C LEU A 283 24.61 -10.91 6.96
N ILE A 284 23.49 -10.35 6.47
CA ILE A 284 22.68 -9.36 7.22
C ILE A 284 22.18 -9.96 8.53
N VAL A 285 21.62 -11.18 8.48
CA VAL A 285 21.08 -11.85 9.67
C VAL A 285 22.19 -12.16 10.68
N ALA A 286 23.34 -12.65 10.21
CA ALA A 286 24.49 -12.94 11.05
C ALA A 286 25.03 -11.69 11.74
N ASP A 287 25.13 -10.57 11.02
CA ASP A 287 25.59 -9.29 11.56
C ASP A 287 24.66 -8.77 12.67
N PHE A 288 23.35 -8.72 12.39
CA PHE A 288 22.36 -8.28 13.38
C PHE A 288 22.38 -9.13 14.65
N ILE A 289 22.47 -10.46 14.52
CA ILE A 289 22.51 -11.39 15.66
C ILE A 289 23.79 -11.22 16.48
N GLN A 290 24.94 -11.10 15.81
CA GLN A 290 26.22 -10.93 16.49
C GLN A 290 26.29 -9.59 17.20
N TRP A 291 25.80 -8.52 16.56
CA TRP A 291 25.68 -7.21 17.19
C TRP A 291 24.81 -7.27 18.45
N ALA A 292 23.61 -7.87 18.37
CA ALA A 292 22.72 -8.02 19.51
C ALA A 292 23.40 -8.76 20.68
N LYS A 293 24.07 -9.89 20.40
CA LYS A 293 24.84 -10.65 21.40
C LYS A 293 25.95 -9.79 22.03
N SER A 294 26.66 -8.98 21.23
CA SER A 294 27.72 -8.08 21.74
C SER A 294 27.20 -6.98 22.67
N GLN A 295 25.95 -6.55 22.47
CA GLN A 295 25.29 -5.54 23.30
C GLN A 295 24.53 -6.14 24.49
N GLY A 296 24.64 -7.45 24.72
CA GLY A 296 23.90 -8.13 25.78
C GLY A 296 22.39 -8.21 25.54
N ILE A 297 21.94 -8.01 24.30
CA ILE A 297 20.53 -8.13 23.91
C ILE A 297 20.22 -9.62 23.68
N PRO A 298 19.28 -10.21 24.45
CA PRO A 298 18.94 -11.63 24.30
C PRO A 298 18.36 -11.92 22.91
N VAL A 299 18.95 -12.90 22.22
CA VAL A 299 18.43 -13.48 20.98
C VAL A 299 18.08 -14.94 21.22
N GLY A 300 16.99 -15.42 20.62
CA GLY A 300 16.59 -16.82 20.73
C GLY A 300 17.64 -17.76 20.13
N PRO A 301 17.67 -19.05 20.52
CA PRO A 301 18.71 -20.01 20.08
C PRO A 301 18.59 -20.45 18.60
N GLY A 302 17.66 -19.87 17.84
CA GLY A 302 17.22 -20.34 16.53
C GLY A 302 15.87 -21.07 16.60
N ARG A 303 14.98 -20.79 15.62
CA ARG A 303 13.67 -21.42 15.45
C ARG A 303 13.38 -21.60 13.94
N GLY A 304 12.46 -22.51 13.61
CA GLY A 304 12.12 -22.84 12.22
C GLY A 304 13.17 -23.71 11.53
N SER A 305 13.08 -23.82 10.20
CA SER A 305 13.98 -24.64 9.38
C SER A 305 15.44 -24.14 9.38
N GLY A 306 15.69 -22.89 9.79
CA GLY A 306 17.03 -22.32 9.88
C GLY A 306 17.96 -23.03 10.88
N ALA A 307 17.39 -23.72 11.89
CA ALA A 307 18.17 -24.51 12.84
C ALA A 307 18.83 -25.76 12.23
N GLY A 308 18.38 -26.21 11.05
CA GLY A 308 18.96 -27.34 10.32
C GLY A 308 20.10 -26.97 9.37
N SER A 309 20.48 -25.68 9.27
CA SER A 309 21.56 -25.20 8.41
C SER A 309 22.88 -25.12 9.15
N LEU A 310 23.90 -25.79 8.63
CA LEU A 310 25.27 -25.70 9.16
C LEU A 310 25.89 -24.32 8.91
N VAL A 311 25.53 -23.66 7.80
CA VAL A 311 25.90 -22.25 7.57
C VAL A 311 25.36 -21.35 8.67
N ALA A 312 24.10 -21.52 9.07
CA ALA A 312 23.52 -20.73 10.17
C ALA A 312 24.26 -20.94 11.50
N TYR A 313 24.67 -22.18 11.77
CA TYR A 313 25.47 -22.50 12.95
C TYR A 313 26.87 -21.87 12.89
N ALA A 314 27.54 -21.97 11.73
CA ALA A 314 28.86 -21.40 11.47
C ALA A 314 28.89 -19.87 11.62
N LEU A 315 27.87 -19.19 11.09
CA LEU A 315 27.70 -17.73 11.19
C LEU A 315 27.12 -17.26 12.53
N LYS A 316 26.99 -18.14 13.52
CA LYS A 316 26.46 -17.84 14.86
C LYS A 316 25.02 -17.31 14.90
N ILE A 317 24.28 -17.52 13.80
CA ILE A 317 22.84 -17.26 13.69
C ILE A 317 22.09 -18.22 14.61
N THR A 318 22.47 -19.50 14.59
CA THR A 318 21.95 -20.55 15.48
C THR A 318 23.06 -21.04 16.40
N ASP A 319 22.68 -21.63 17.53
CA ASP A 319 23.63 -22.19 18.51
C ASP A 319 23.54 -23.72 18.65
N LEU A 320 22.70 -24.34 17.83
CA LEU A 320 22.52 -25.78 17.72
C LEU A 320 23.32 -26.32 16.54
N ASP A 321 24.12 -27.34 16.80
CA ASP A 321 24.83 -28.09 15.77
C ASP A 321 23.82 -29.00 15.04
N PRO A 322 23.63 -28.86 13.71
CA PRO A 322 22.61 -29.60 12.98
C PRO A 322 23.02 -31.04 12.60
N ILE A 323 24.27 -31.45 12.87
CA ILE A 323 24.81 -32.81 12.67
C ILE A 323 24.86 -33.52 14.02
#